data_AF-A0A535QW88-F1
#
_entry.id   AF-A0A535QW88-F1
#
_cell.length_a   1.000
_cell.length_b   1.000
_cell.length_c   1.000
_cell.angle_alpha   90.00
_cell.angle_beta   90.00
_cell.angle_gamma   90.00
#
_symmetry.space_group_name_H-M   'P 1'
#
loop_
_entity.id
_entity.type
_entity.pdbx_description
1 polymer ?
#
loop_
_entity_poly.entity_id
_entity_poly.type
_entity_poly.pdbx_seq_one_letter_code
_entity_poly.pdbx_strand_id
1 'polypeptide(L)'
;MKGSVRANPVFTLTALVSALFMTVALVASFVQVPTARAAGGITTRSAFCQNLGKTYQASSGAQMFCFGSQPNGNGSPGGQSNSVGTNVDAANPHEDVSPAGAQAFGQSETSIAGEGPYVVEGWNDSTGFFSPCPSPMNKEELTGFGFSANGGSSFMDQGGLPNSNCKNTLYEGDPSVETWRPGGTTYFYVSSLFDPISATADQRSHIAMAACKATGSGSSALISCSQPIIIASSSMCPTQSGFIFCGFLDKDFLSIDPARGRLYATFTEFVFNPVTFTQTATVELAVCDIGTPTGGTGPAGGTAGAPVCFNGVLGSQTHPAPPSLVVATPDANGCENEGAYPAVDVKTGDVYVACHRL
;
A
#
# COMPACT_ATOMS: atom_id res chain seq x y z
N MET A 1 -54.13 -25.30 -33.41
CA MET A 1 -53.16 -26.41 -33.49
C MET A 1 -51.80 -25.83 -33.85
N LYS A 2 -50.83 -26.10 -32.97
CA LYS A 2 -49.38 -25.91 -32.99
C LYS A 2 -48.74 -25.28 -34.24
N GLY A 3 -48.25 -24.04 -34.08
CA GLY A 3 -47.18 -23.48 -34.90
C GLY A 3 -45.82 -24.00 -34.40
N SER A 4 -45.08 -24.64 -35.29
CA SER A 4 -43.73 -25.17 -35.07
C SER A 4 -42.71 -24.05 -35.31
N VAL A 5 -42.03 -23.60 -34.25
CA VAL A 5 -40.84 -22.75 -34.37
C VAL A 5 -39.62 -23.67 -34.30
N ARG A 6 -38.81 -23.62 -35.35
CA ARG A 6 -37.53 -24.32 -35.48
C ARG A 6 -36.58 -23.87 -34.38
N ALA A 7 -36.15 -24.81 -33.54
CA ALA A 7 -34.94 -24.67 -32.75
C ALA A 7 -33.74 -24.98 -33.66
N ASN A 8 -32.86 -24.00 -33.86
CA ASN A 8 -31.50 -24.25 -34.34
C ASN A 8 -30.56 -24.30 -33.12
N PRO A 9 -29.57 -25.21 -33.11
CA PRO A 9 -28.73 -25.46 -31.95
C PRO A 9 -27.58 -24.45 -31.93
N VAL A 10 -27.43 -23.73 -30.82
CA VAL A 10 -26.16 -23.11 -30.45
C VAL A 10 -25.66 -23.85 -29.23
N PHE A 11 -24.93 -24.93 -29.48
CA PHE A 11 -24.00 -25.46 -28.51
C PHE A 11 -22.74 -24.59 -28.51
N THR A 12 -22.04 -24.58 -27.38
CA THR A 12 -20.67 -24.07 -27.12
C THR A 12 -20.49 -22.55 -27.11
N LEU A 13 -20.45 -21.95 -25.92
CA LEU A 13 -19.20 -21.65 -25.18
C LEU A 13 -19.52 -20.65 -24.04
N THR A 14 -20.19 -21.12 -22.98
CA THR A 14 -20.35 -20.37 -21.73
C THR A 14 -19.40 -20.95 -20.69
N ALA A 15 -18.73 -20.05 -19.97
CA ALA A 15 -17.72 -20.28 -18.91
C ALA A 15 -16.32 -20.64 -19.39
N LEU A 16 -15.44 -19.63 -19.58
CA LEU A 16 -13.97 -19.68 -19.39
C LEU A 16 -13.28 -18.41 -19.93
N VAL A 17 -13.53 -17.22 -19.35
CA VAL A 17 -12.58 -16.07 -19.49
C VAL A 17 -12.71 -15.15 -18.25
N SER A 18 -12.30 -15.65 -17.08
CA SER A 18 -12.02 -14.80 -15.90
C SER A 18 -10.89 -15.41 -15.05
N ALA A 19 -9.98 -16.15 -15.68
CA ALA A 19 -8.87 -16.80 -15.01
C ALA A 19 -7.70 -16.89 -15.98
N LEU A 20 -7.02 -15.77 -16.25
CA LEU A 20 -5.71 -15.81 -16.89
C LEU A 20 -4.84 -14.60 -16.54
N PHE A 21 -4.73 -14.24 -15.26
CA PHE A 21 -3.57 -13.54 -14.73
C PHE A 21 -3.37 -13.90 -13.25
N MET A 22 -3.05 -15.17 -13.00
CA MET A 22 -2.26 -15.61 -11.84
C MET A 22 -1.79 -17.03 -12.13
N THR A 23 -0.61 -17.15 -12.75
CA THR A 23 0.17 -18.39 -12.69
C THR A 23 1.60 -18.03 -12.34
N VAL A 24 1.81 -17.72 -11.06
CA VAL A 24 3.11 -17.97 -10.43
C VAL A 24 2.90 -19.17 -9.51
N ALA A 25 3.61 -20.24 -9.83
CA ALA A 25 3.40 -21.58 -9.28
C ALA A 25 3.65 -21.64 -7.77
N LEU A 26 2.63 -22.01 -6.99
CA LEU A 26 2.81 -22.44 -5.60
C LEU A 26 2.99 -23.96 -5.55
N VAL A 27 4.23 -24.43 -5.67
CA VAL A 27 4.59 -25.79 -5.28
C VAL A 27 4.76 -25.79 -3.76
N ALA A 28 3.69 -26.16 -3.05
CA ALA A 28 3.71 -26.36 -1.60
C ALA A 28 4.65 -27.52 -1.24
N SER A 29 5.84 -27.20 -0.74
CA SER A 29 6.70 -28.16 -0.05
C SER A 29 6.55 -27.92 1.45
N PHE A 30 5.84 -28.82 2.13
CA PHE A 30 5.72 -28.86 3.57
C PHE A 30 7.11 -28.98 4.21
N VAL A 31 7.59 -27.94 4.89
CA VAL A 31 8.73 -28.03 5.79
C VAL A 31 8.21 -27.76 7.20
N GLN A 32 8.13 -28.83 7.99
CA GLN A 32 7.99 -28.69 9.44
C GLN A 32 9.26 -28.01 9.96
N VAL A 33 9.13 -26.88 10.65
CA VAL A 33 10.26 -26.24 11.34
C VAL A 33 9.94 -26.10 12.83
N PRO A 34 10.84 -26.54 13.72
CA PRO A 34 10.60 -26.55 15.16
C PRO A 34 10.69 -25.14 15.75
N THR A 35 9.97 -24.93 16.84
CA THR A 35 10.06 -23.74 17.69
C THR A 35 11.41 -23.67 18.43
N ALA A 36 12.18 -22.58 18.32
CA ALA A 36 13.16 -22.20 19.34
C ALA A 36 13.76 -20.78 19.18
N ARG A 37 13.58 -19.98 20.24
CA ARG A 37 14.53 -19.13 20.99
C ARG A 37 15.68 -18.41 20.27
N ALA A 38 15.82 -17.13 20.68
CA ALA A 38 16.94 -16.24 20.43
C ALA A 38 18.33 -16.79 20.85
N ALA A 39 19.35 -16.19 20.21
CA ALA A 39 20.79 -16.22 20.49
C ALA A 39 21.56 -17.51 20.13
N GLY A 40 22.12 -17.53 18.91
CA GLY A 40 23.18 -18.44 18.49
C GLY A 40 23.55 -18.15 17.04
N GLY A 41 24.83 -17.91 16.75
CA GLY A 41 25.32 -17.65 15.39
C GLY A 41 24.83 -18.73 14.42
N ILE A 42 24.17 -18.31 13.34
CA ILE A 42 23.53 -19.20 12.38
C ILE A 42 24.62 -19.91 11.57
N THR A 43 25.04 -21.09 12.01
CA THR A 43 25.95 -21.98 11.26
C THR A 43 25.23 -22.87 10.24
N THR A 44 23.93 -22.64 9.99
CA THR A 44 23.17 -23.33 8.94
C THR A 44 22.43 -22.31 8.08
N ARG A 45 23.03 -21.95 6.93
CA ARG A 45 22.37 -21.11 5.92
C ARG A 45 21.14 -21.84 5.40
N SER A 46 19.96 -21.28 5.60
CA SER A 46 18.69 -21.80 5.07
C SER A 46 18.77 -22.00 3.56
N ALA A 47 17.99 -22.94 3.01
CA ALA A 47 17.92 -23.17 1.56
C ALA A 47 17.62 -21.88 0.78
N PHE A 48 16.87 -20.96 1.39
CA PHE A 48 16.66 -19.60 0.92
C PHE A 48 17.98 -18.84 0.70
N CYS A 49 18.84 -18.73 1.72
CA CYS A 49 20.11 -18.00 1.63
C CYS A 49 21.14 -18.63 0.69
N GLN A 50 21.03 -19.92 0.38
CA GLN A 50 21.97 -20.60 -0.53
C GLN A 50 21.69 -20.31 -2.01
N ASN A 51 20.44 -20.01 -2.33
CA ASN A 51 19.94 -19.76 -3.69
C ASN A 51 19.74 -18.26 -3.99
N LEU A 52 19.72 -17.42 -2.95
CA LEU A 52 19.70 -15.97 -3.09
C LEU A 52 20.93 -15.46 -3.86
N GLY A 53 20.70 -14.68 -4.91
CA GLY A 53 21.72 -14.16 -5.82
C GLY A 53 22.21 -15.15 -6.88
N LYS A 54 21.69 -16.38 -6.90
CA LYS A 54 22.05 -17.42 -7.89
C LYS A 54 20.87 -17.85 -8.73
N THR A 55 19.79 -18.20 -8.06
CA THR A 55 18.57 -18.76 -8.67
C THR A 55 17.44 -17.74 -8.65
N TYR A 56 17.44 -16.85 -7.66
CA TYR A 56 16.50 -15.75 -7.50
C TYR A 56 17.19 -14.58 -6.79
N GLN A 57 16.73 -13.37 -7.08
CA GLN A 57 17.06 -12.17 -6.32
C GLN A 57 15.98 -11.95 -5.24
N ALA A 58 16.33 -11.22 -4.19
CA ALA A 58 15.40 -10.75 -3.18
C ALA A 58 15.88 -9.39 -2.65
N SER A 59 15.09 -8.77 -1.78
CA SER A 59 15.38 -7.45 -1.23
C SER A 59 16.77 -7.35 -0.58
N SER A 60 17.29 -6.13 -0.48
CA SER A 60 18.54 -5.84 0.25
C SER A 60 18.48 -6.29 1.71
N GLY A 61 17.29 -6.32 2.33
CA GLY A 61 17.05 -6.89 3.65
C GLY A 61 17.27 -8.41 3.69
N ALA A 62 16.78 -9.15 2.70
CA ALA A 62 17.06 -10.58 2.57
C ALA A 62 18.56 -10.87 2.34
N GLN A 63 19.23 -10.02 1.56
CA GLN A 63 20.69 -10.10 1.37
C GLN A 63 21.43 -9.88 2.70
N MET A 64 21.01 -8.87 3.48
CA MET A 64 21.57 -8.60 4.81
C MET A 64 21.30 -9.73 5.81
N PHE A 65 20.11 -10.32 5.78
CA PHE A 65 19.77 -11.48 6.60
C PHE A 65 20.64 -12.70 6.27
N CYS A 66 20.86 -12.96 4.98
CA CYS A 66 21.58 -14.15 4.52
C CYS A 66 23.10 -14.03 4.56
N PHE A 67 23.63 -12.81 4.37
CA PHE A 67 25.06 -12.57 4.16
C PHE A 67 25.66 -11.57 5.16
N GLY A 68 24.84 -10.99 6.04
CA GLY A 68 25.25 -9.90 6.93
C GLY A 68 25.34 -8.57 6.19
N SER A 69 25.59 -7.50 6.95
CA SER A 69 25.84 -6.17 6.37
C SER A 69 27.02 -6.22 5.40
N GLN A 70 26.85 -5.67 4.20
CA GLN A 70 27.89 -5.56 3.19
C GLN A 70 28.39 -4.11 3.18
N PRO A 71 29.45 -3.76 3.94
CA PRO A 71 29.97 -2.41 3.94
C PRO A 71 30.62 -2.08 2.59
N ASN A 72 30.10 -1.07 1.90
CA ASN A 72 30.77 -0.48 0.74
C ASN A 72 31.83 0.52 1.21
N GLY A 73 33.07 0.06 1.36
CA GLY A 73 34.26 0.90 1.56
C GLY A 73 34.79 0.98 2.99
N ASN A 74 36.00 1.54 3.13
CA ASN A 74 36.70 1.77 4.40
C ASN A 74 36.15 3.03 5.11
N GLY A 75 34.86 3.02 5.46
CA GLY A 75 34.30 4.00 6.38
C GLY A 75 34.34 3.44 7.80
N SER A 76 35.16 4.01 8.69
CA SER A 76 34.98 3.75 10.12
C SER A 76 33.66 4.39 10.56
N PRO A 77 32.70 3.62 11.11
CA PRO A 77 31.50 4.20 11.69
C PRO A 77 31.92 5.11 12.84
N GLY A 78 31.55 6.39 12.78
CA GLY A 78 31.68 7.29 13.92
C GLY A 78 30.83 6.74 15.06
N GLY A 79 31.46 6.06 16.00
CA GLY A 79 30.80 5.38 17.11
C GLY A 79 30.23 6.36 18.12
N GLN A 80 29.06 6.92 17.83
CA GLN A 80 28.10 7.22 18.89
C GLN A 80 27.29 5.95 19.13
N SER A 81 27.63 5.22 20.20
CA SER A 81 26.81 4.13 20.72
C SER A 81 25.55 4.73 21.34
N ASN A 82 24.61 5.17 20.50
CA ASN A 82 23.24 5.31 20.93
C ASN A 82 22.73 3.89 21.18
N SER A 83 22.33 3.59 22.41
CA SER A 83 21.68 2.33 22.74
C SER A 83 20.41 2.23 21.89
N VAL A 84 20.45 1.43 20.83
CA VAL A 84 19.24 1.08 20.07
C VAL A 84 18.44 0.10 20.94
N GLY A 85 17.13 0.31 21.05
CA GLY A 85 16.24 -0.60 21.79
C GLY A 85 16.20 -2.01 21.17
N THR A 86 15.53 -2.93 21.83
CA THR A 86 15.22 -4.24 21.25
C THR A 86 14.13 -4.09 20.20
N ASN A 87 14.20 -4.88 19.12
CA ASN A 87 13.11 -5.00 18.17
C ASN A 87 11.85 -5.50 18.89
N VAL A 88 10.71 -4.94 18.53
CA VAL A 88 9.38 -5.35 19.00
C VAL A 88 8.48 -5.50 17.78
N ASP A 89 7.56 -6.45 17.83
CA ASP A 89 6.62 -6.68 16.74
C ASP A 89 5.52 -5.61 16.78
N ALA A 90 5.25 -4.96 15.64
CA ALA A 90 4.13 -4.06 15.48
C ALA A 90 2.80 -4.80 15.25
N ALA A 91 2.89 -5.92 14.52
CA ALA A 91 1.80 -6.86 14.27
C ALA A 91 1.71 -7.93 15.36
N ASN A 92 0.54 -8.55 15.48
CA ASN A 92 0.29 -9.71 16.32
C ASN A 92 0.22 -10.99 15.47
N PRO A 93 1.33 -11.69 15.22
CA PRO A 93 1.36 -12.83 14.28
C PRO A 93 0.51 -14.04 14.71
N HIS A 94 -0.04 -14.03 15.92
CA HIS A 94 -1.00 -15.04 16.37
C HIS A 94 -2.38 -14.89 15.72
N GLU A 95 -2.65 -13.77 15.09
CA GLU A 95 -3.92 -13.52 14.41
C GLU A 95 -3.91 -13.83 12.92
N ASP A 96 -2.71 -13.95 12.34
CA ASP A 96 -2.48 -14.32 10.94
C ASP A 96 -2.66 -15.83 10.74
N VAL A 97 -3.80 -16.37 11.17
CA VAL A 97 -4.10 -17.79 11.09
C VAL A 97 -5.43 -17.98 10.38
N SER A 98 -5.37 -18.63 9.21
CA SER A 98 -6.56 -18.96 8.44
C SER A 98 -7.54 -19.84 9.24
N PRO A 99 -8.83 -19.90 8.84
CA PRO A 99 -9.80 -20.80 9.48
C PRO A 99 -9.39 -22.27 9.48
N ALA A 100 -8.53 -22.68 8.54
CA ALA A 100 -7.97 -24.03 8.46
C ALA A 100 -6.74 -24.25 9.39
N GLY A 101 -6.34 -23.24 10.15
CA GLY A 101 -5.20 -23.28 11.07
C GLY A 101 -3.84 -23.06 10.42
N ALA A 102 -3.79 -22.74 9.12
CA ALA A 102 -2.53 -22.38 8.46
C ALA A 102 -2.14 -20.95 8.84
N GLN A 103 -0.92 -20.79 9.37
CA GLN A 103 -0.34 -19.48 9.66
C GLN A 103 0.10 -18.83 8.34
N ALA A 104 -0.41 -17.62 8.10
CA ALA A 104 0.07 -16.74 7.07
C ALA A 104 1.14 -15.85 7.72
N PHE A 105 2.33 -15.80 7.13
CA PHE A 105 3.44 -14.99 7.64
C PHE A 105 3.63 -13.72 6.78
N GLY A 106 2.61 -13.38 5.99
CA GLY A 106 2.68 -12.28 5.03
C GLY A 106 2.58 -10.97 5.78
N GLN A 107 3.75 -10.37 5.97
CA GLN A 107 3.96 -9.00 6.43
C GLN A 107 5.05 -8.45 5.49
N SER A 108 4.64 -7.79 4.40
CA SER A 108 5.53 -7.22 3.38
C SER A 108 5.23 -5.74 3.15
N GLU A 109 6.10 -5.05 2.42
CA GLU A 109 5.90 -3.65 2.02
C GLU A 109 5.52 -2.76 3.20
N THR A 110 6.49 -2.58 4.11
CA THR A 110 6.27 -1.82 5.34
C THR A 110 6.60 -0.34 5.17
N SER A 111 5.84 0.49 5.87
CA SER A 111 6.12 1.93 5.99
C SER A 111 5.89 2.39 7.42
N ILE A 112 6.69 3.35 7.88
CA ILE A 112 6.68 3.81 9.27
C ILE A 112 6.83 5.34 9.34
N ALA A 113 6.07 5.97 10.23
CA ALA A 113 6.25 7.37 10.58
C ALA A 113 6.16 7.57 12.10
N GLY A 114 6.79 8.63 12.60
CA GLY A 114 6.77 8.96 14.03
C GLY A 114 6.72 10.46 14.30
N GLU A 115 5.94 10.85 15.30
CA GLU A 115 5.81 12.22 15.79
C GLU A 115 5.77 12.22 17.32
N GLY A 116 6.85 12.69 17.93
CA GLY A 116 7.04 12.64 19.38
C GLY A 116 7.02 11.20 19.91
N PRO A 117 6.14 10.86 20.88
CA PRO A 117 6.04 9.49 21.41
C PRO A 117 5.21 8.56 20.53
N TYR A 118 4.58 9.07 19.48
CA TYR A 118 3.66 8.31 18.64
C TYR A 118 4.38 7.76 17.43
N VAL A 119 4.18 6.47 17.15
CA VAL A 119 4.72 5.79 15.96
C VAL A 119 3.61 4.96 15.33
N VAL A 120 3.48 5.01 14.01
CA VAL A 120 2.61 4.14 13.23
C VAL A 120 3.46 3.39 12.22
N GLU A 121 3.28 2.08 12.16
CA GLU A 121 3.83 1.21 11.13
C GLU A 121 2.66 0.57 10.37
N GLY A 122 2.72 0.55 9.04
CA GLY A 122 1.77 -0.13 8.17
C GLY A 122 2.46 -1.23 7.37
N TRP A 123 1.70 -2.24 6.96
CA TRP A 123 2.17 -3.42 6.23
C TRP A 123 1.07 -4.07 5.38
N ASN A 124 1.48 -4.95 4.46
CA ASN A 124 0.57 -5.89 3.79
C ASN A 124 0.19 -7.01 4.76
N ASP A 125 -1.05 -6.98 5.23
CA ASP A 125 -1.62 -7.89 6.21
C ASP A 125 -2.24 -9.11 5.55
N SER A 126 -1.63 -10.27 5.80
CA SER A 126 -2.09 -11.52 5.20
C SER A 126 -3.47 -11.99 5.65
N THR A 127 -4.04 -11.43 6.72
CA THR A 127 -5.41 -11.74 7.14
C THR A 127 -6.46 -11.36 6.10
N GLY A 128 -6.19 -10.34 5.27
CA GLY A 128 -7.07 -9.91 4.19
C GLY A 128 -7.35 -10.98 3.13
N PHE A 129 -6.46 -11.96 2.96
CA PHE A 129 -6.66 -13.05 1.99
C PHE A 129 -7.72 -14.09 2.38
N PHE A 130 -8.12 -14.13 3.65
CA PHE A 130 -9.01 -15.18 4.16
C PHE A 130 -10.08 -14.70 5.12
N SER A 131 -10.04 -13.45 5.56
CA SER A 131 -11.04 -12.87 6.46
C SER A 131 -12.26 -12.38 5.69
N PRO A 132 -13.49 -12.69 6.11
CA PRO A 132 -14.70 -12.21 5.45
C PRO A 132 -14.99 -10.75 5.81
N CYS A 133 -15.59 -9.98 4.91
CA CYS A 133 -16.14 -8.66 5.25
C CYS A 133 -17.57 -8.75 5.84
N PRO A 134 -17.88 -8.11 6.98
CA PRO A 134 -16.95 -7.42 7.88
C PRO A 134 -16.26 -8.41 8.84
N SER A 135 -14.99 -8.18 9.16
CA SER A 135 -14.29 -8.88 10.25
C SER A 135 -13.99 -7.95 11.42
N PRO A 136 -13.89 -8.49 12.66
CA PRO A 136 -13.39 -7.73 13.79
C PRO A 136 -12.03 -7.11 13.48
N MET A 137 -11.83 -5.85 13.87
CA MET A 137 -10.61 -5.07 13.57
C MET A 137 -10.33 -4.89 12.07
N ASN A 138 -11.34 -5.01 11.21
CA ASN A 138 -11.22 -4.86 9.75
C ASN A 138 -10.17 -5.79 9.10
N LYS A 139 -10.03 -7.03 9.61
CA LYS A 139 -9.03 -8.01 9.12
C LYS A 139 -9.24 -8.49 7.68
N GLU A 140 -10.36 -8.12 7.07
CA GLU A 140 -10.62 -8.29 5.64
C GLU A 140 -9.77 -7.37 4.76
N GLU A 141 -9.21 -6.30 5.32
CA GLU A 141 -8.34 -5.38 4.60
C GLU A 141 -6.92 -5.95 4.54
N LEU A 142 -6.27 -5.87 3.39
CA LEU A 142 -4.87 -6.31 3.21
C LEU A 142 -3.87 -5.24 3.67
N THR A 143 -4.33 -4.07 4.11
CA THR A 143 -3.47 -3.07 4.76
C THR A 143 -3.72 -3.06 6.26
N GLY A 144 -2.76 -3.61 7.00
CA GLY A 144 -2.73 -3.60 8.45
C GLY A 144 -1.85 -2.48 9.00
N PHE A 145 -2.07 -2.11 10.26
CA PHE A 145 -1.22 -1.12 10.93
C PHE A 145 -1.14 -1.31 12.44
N GLY A 146 -0.02 -0.86 13.00
CA GLY A 146 0.29 -0.90 14.43
C GLY A 146 0.52 0.50 14.96
N PHE A 147 0.15 0.72 16.22
CA PHE A 147 0.35 2.01 16.89
C PHE A 147 1.17 1.86 18.17
N SER A 148 2.18 2.72 18.32
CA SER A 148 2.94 2.89 19.54
C SER A 148 2.69 4.26 20.14
N ALA A 149 2.49 4.30 21.46
CA ALA A 149 2.38 5.52 22.26
C ALA A 149 3.60 5.78 23.18
N ASN A 150 4.68 5.02 23.00
CA ASN A 150 5.87 5.06 23.84
C ASN A 150 7.18 5.03 23.02
N GLY A 151 7.16 5.71 21.86
CA GLY A 151 8.33 5.87 21.01
C GLY A 151 8.83 4.58 20.38
N GLY A 152 7.91 3.64 20.09
CA GLY A 152 8.24 2.35 19.49
C GLY A 152 8.75 1.30 20.49
N SER A 153 8.65 1.54 21.81
CA SER A 153 9.06 0.54 22.82
C SER A 153 8.09 -0.64 22.90
N SER A 154 6.83 -0.44 22.51
CA SER A 154 5.84 -1.48 22.28
C SER A 154 4.79 -0.97 21.29
N PHE A 155 4.13 -1.87 20.59
CA PHE A 155 3.04 -1.57 19.68
C PHE A 155 1.77 -2.32 20.08
N MET A 156 0.65 -1.76 19.65
CA MET A 156 -0.64 -2.43 19.63
C MET A 156 -1.05 -2.56 18.17
N ASP A 157 -1.21 -3.81 17.72
CA ASP A 157 -1.82 -4.13 16.44
C ASP A 157 -3.25 -3.57 16.41
N GLN A 158 -3.58 -2.80 15.37
CA GLN A 158 -4.91 -2.22 15.16
C GLN A 158 -5.75 -3.03 14.16
N GLY A 159 -5.18 -4.07 13.54
CA GLY A 159 -5.76 -4.77 12.40
C GLY A 159 -5.75 -3.89 11.15
N GLY A 160 -6.78 -4.04 10.32
CA GLY A 160 -6.95 -3.30 9.08
C GLY A 160 -7.49 -1.88 9.25
N LEU A 161 -7.25 -1.04 8.25
CA LEU A 161 -7.81 0.31 8.19
C LEU A 161 -9.36 0.29 8.12
N PRO A 162 -10.08 1.20 8.81
CA PRO A 162 -11.54 1.19 8.78
C PRO A 162 -12.14 1.45 7.40
N ASN A 163 -13.02 0.56 6.96
CA ASN A 163 -13.72 0.65 5.67
C ASN A 163 -15.14 0.05 5.76
N SER A 164 -16.14 0.92 5.87
CA SER A 164 -17.56 0.52 5.95
C SER A 164 -18.11 -0.08 4.64
N ASN A 165 -17.34 -0.01 3.55
CA ASN A 165 -17.70 -0.49 2.22
C ASN A 165 -16.87 -1.72 1.79
N CYS A 166 -16.30 -2.47 2.74
CA CYS A 166 -15.44 -3.64 2.49
C CYS A 166 -16.06 -4.76 1.63
N LYS A 167 -17.36 -4.70 1.31
CA LYS A 167 -18.02 -5.65 0.40
C LYS A 167 -17.79 -5.33 -1.07
N ASN A 168 -17.43 -4.08 -1.36
CA ASN A 168 -17.30 -3.58 -2.72
C ASN A 168 -15.86 -3.20 -3.04
N THR A 169 -15.12 -2.69 -2.06
CA THR A 169 -13.75 -2.16 -2.21
C THR A 169 -12.93 -2.50 -0.98
N LEU A 170 -11.66 -2.87 -1.13
CA LEU A 170 -10.72 -3.12 -0.02
C LEU A 170 -9.47 -2.28 -0.16
N TYR A 171 -8.82 -1.99 0.96
CA TYR A 171 -7.40 -1.67 0.99
C TYR A 171 -6.61 -2.93 0.67
N GLU A 172 -5.90 -2.93 -0.46
CA GLU A 172 -5.23 -4.13 -1.01
C GLU A 172 -3.74 -4.24 -0.65
N GLY A 173 -3.18 -3.27 0.07
CA GLY A 173 -1.79 -3.28 0.50
C GLY A 173 -1.00 -2.06 0.04
N ASP A 174 0.31 -2.26 0.02
CA ASP A 174 1.41 -1.34 -0.29
C ASP A 174 1.32 0.00 0.44
N PRO A 175 1.23 -0.01 1.78
CA PRO A 175 1.02 1.22 2.52
C PRO A 175 2.22 2.14 2.51
N SER A 176 1.95 3.43 2.37
CA SER A 176 2.86 4.51 2.75
C SER A 176 2.29 5.26 3.95
N VAL A 177 3.15 5.55 4.93
CA VAL A 177 2.78 6.20 6.20
C VAL A 177 3.54 7.50 6.35
N GLU A 178 2.80 8.59 6.53
CA GLU A 178 3.35 9.92 6.82
C GLU A 178 2.68 10.53 8.06
N THR A 179 3.33 11.51 8.69
CA THR A 179 2.80 12.16 9.89
C THR A 179 2.82 13.67 9.82
N TRP A 180 1.84 14.30 10.46
CA TRP A 180 1.76 15.75 10.58
C TRP A 180 1.12 16.17 11.88
N ARG A 181 1.59 17.30 12.44
CA ARG A 181 1.11 17.83 13.72
C ARG A 181 0.54 19.25 13.64
N PRO A 182 -0.55 19.47 12.89
CA PRO A 182 -1.16 20.79 12.77
C PRO A 182 -1.86 21.19 14.07
N GLY A 183 -1.66 22.43 14.49
CA GLY A 183 -2.28 22.97 15.71
C GLY A 183 -1.98 22.16 16.98
N GLY A 184 -0.87 21.41 16.98
CA GLY A 184 -0.45 20.57 18.11
C GLY A 184 -1.11 19.18 18.18
N THR A 185 -2.05 18.86 17.28
CA THR A 185 -2.69 17.53 17.19
C THR A 185 -1.96 16.65 16.20
N THR A 186 -1.55 15.44 16.59
CA THR A 186 -0.85 14.51 15.71
C THR A 186 -1.83 13.69 14.87
N TYR A 187 -1.59 13.68 13.56
CA TYR A 187 -2.23 12.81 12.59
C TYR A 187 -1.19 11.96 11.88
N PHE A 188 -1.58 10.74 11.53
CA PHE A 188 -0.87 9.85 10.62
C PHE A 188 -1.75 9.64 9.39
N TYR A 189 -1.16 9.64 8.21
CA TYR A 189 -1.83 9.32 6.96
C TYR A 189 -1.28 7.98 6.50
N VAL A 190 -2.14 6.97 6.43
CA VAL A 190 -1.79 5.63 5.94
C VAL A 190 -2.50 5.49 4.59
N SER A 191 -1.74 5.52 3.50
CA SER A 191 -2.25 5.21 2.18
C SER A 191 -2.19 3.72 1.89
N SER A 192 -2.83 3.31 0.80
CA SER A 192 -2.87 1.94 0.31
C SER A 192 -3.52 1.91 -1.07
N LEU A 193 -3.21 0.85 -1.82
CA LEU A 193 -4.01 0.38 -2.95
C LEU A 193 -5.46 0.23 -2.48
N PHE A 194 -6.43 0.63 -3.30
CA PHE A 194 -7.83 0.59 -2.91
C PHE A 194 -8.72 0.21 -4.08
N ASP A 195 -9.04 -1.08 -4.18
CA ASP A 195 -9.57 -1.64 -5.42
C ASP A 195 -10.92 -2.33 -5.24
N PRO A 196 -11.76 -2.32 -6.29
CA PRO A 196 -13.06 -2.96 -6.25
C PRO A 196 -12.94 -4.49 -6.31
N ILE A 197 -13.45 -5.17 -5.28
CA ILE A 197 -13.45 -6.64 -5.17
C ILE A 197 -14.70 -7.30 -5.75
N SER A 198 -15.63 -6.50 -6.26
CA SER A 198 -16.84 -6.98 -6.92
C SER A 198 -17.00 -6.30 -8.27
N ALA A 199 -17.63 -7.00 -9.21
CA ALA A 199 -17.98 -6.47 -10.53
C ALA A 199 -19.09 -5.41 -10.40
N THR A 200 -18.74 -4.23 -9.89
CA THR A 200 -19.60 -3.04 -9.92
C THR A 200 -19.47 -2.35 -11.27
N ALA A 201 -20.29 -1.32 -11.52
CA ALA A 201 -20.23 -0.55 -12.77
C ALA A 201 -18.90 0.20 -12.95
N ASP A 202 -18.18 0.48 -11.86
CA ASP A 202 -16.83 1.05 -11.88
C ASP A 202 -15.81 -0.01 -11.44
N GLN A 203 -14.80 -0.22 -12.26
CA GLN A 203 -13.72 -1.21 -12.04
C GLN A 203 -12.36 -0.52 -12.01
N ARG A 204 -12.33 0.80 -11.85
CA ARG A 204 -11.09 1.56 -11.71
C ARG A 204 -10.36 1.12 -10.44
N SER A 205 -9.05 1.07 -10.56
CA SER A 205 -8.16 1.01 -9.41
C SER A 205 -8.01 2.39 -8.77
N HIS A 206 -7.82 2.44 -7.45
CA HIS A 206 -7.64 3.68 -6.72
C HIS A 206 -6.44 3.61 -5.78
N ILE A 207 -5.91 4.79 -5.43
CA ILE A 207 -5.11 4.99 -4.23
C ILE A 207 -5.99 5.70 -3.21
N ALA A 208 -6.10 5.15 -2.00
CA ALA A 208 -6.83 5.76 -0.91
C ALA A 208 -5.92 5.98 0.31
N MET A 209 -6.37 6.81 1.25
CA MET A 209 -5.77 6.92 2.57
C MET A 209 -6.80 6.99 3.68
N ALA A 210 -6.36 6.62 4.88
CA ALA A 210 -7.02 6.94 6.13
C ALA A 210 -6.25 8.03 6.89
N ALA A 211 -6.97 9.03 7.39
CA ALA A 211 -6.42 10.02 8.33
C ALA A 211 -6.62 9.51 9.77
N CYS A 212 -5.53 9.15 10.43
CA CYS A 212 -5.49 8.55 11.75
C CYS A 212 -5.06 9.55 12.81
N LYS A 213 -5.98 9.93 13.71
CA LYS A 213 -5.75 10.91 14.76
C LYS A 213 -5.26 10.23 16.04
N ALA A 214 -4.11 10.65 16.56
CA ALA A 214 -3.71 10.30 17.92
C ALA A 214 -4.48 11.16 18.94
N THR A 215 -5.02 10.52 19.97
CA THR A 215 -5.78 11.17 21.05
C THR A 215 -5.30 10.72 22.41
N GLY A 216 -5.41 11.62 23.40
CA GLY A 216 -4.85 11.38 24.73
C GLY A 216 -3.36 11.74 24.83
N SER A 217 -2.68 11.17 25.81
CA SER A 217 -1.28 11.49 26.13
C SER A 217 -0.59 10.33 26.83
N GLY A 218 0.73 10.26 26.68
CA GLY A 218 1.55 9.21 27.30
C GLY A 218 1.24 7.82 26.73
N SER A 219 1.60 6.78 27.47
CA SER A 219 1.50 5.39 27.01
C SER A 219 0.06 4.86 26.86
N SER A 220 -0.95 5.63 27.26
CA SER A 220 -2.37 5.29 27.12
C SER A 220 -3.06 6.04 25.98
N ALA A 221 -2.31 6.76 25.15
CA ALA A 221 -2.87 7.40 23.96
C ALA A 221 -3.48 6.34 23.03
N LEU A 222 -4.48 6.75 22.25
CA LEU A 222 -5.20 5.91 21.30
C LEU A 222 -5.10 6.51 19.90
N ILE A 223 -5.25 5.67 18.89
CA ILE A 223 -5.35 6.09 17.50
C ILE A 223 -6.75 5.78 16.97
N SER A 224 -7.29 6.67 16.13
CA SER A 224 -8.57 6.46 15.45
C SER A 224 -8.48 6.97 14.02
N CYS A 225 -8.84 6.12 13.06
CA CYS A 225 -8.72 6.39 11.63
C CYS A 225 -10.07 6.72 10.98
N SER A 226 -10.03 7.58 9.95
CA SER A 226 -11.18 7.92 9.13
C SER A 226 -11.62 6.74 8.24
N GLN A 227 -12.76 6.91 7.56
CA GLN A 227 -13.09 6.13 6.36
C GLN A 227 -12.12 6.45 5.21
N PRO A 228 -12.06 5.62 4.16
CA PRO A 228 -11.18 5.84 3.02
C PRO A 228 -11.42 7.20 2.35
N ILE A 229 -10.33 7.92 2.10
CA ILE A 229 -10.28 9.15 1.32
C ILE A 229 -9.53 8.82 0.04
N ILE A 230 -10.22 8.90 -1.10
CA ILE A 230 -9.61 8.63 -2.40
C ILE A 230 -8.64 9.76 -2.74
N ILE A 231 -7.39 9.39 -2.96
CA ILE A 231 -6.30 10.27 -3.41
C ILE A 231 -6.32 10.37 -4.93
N ALA A 232 -6.38 9.21 -5.59
CA ALA A 232 -6.31 9.08 -7.05
C ALA A 232 -7.18 7.92 -7.52
N SER A 233 -7.66 8.02 -8.77
CA SER A 233 -8.29 6.91 -9.48
C SER A 233 -7.61 6.76 -10.83
N SER A 234 -7.48 5.51 -11.27
CA SER A 234 -7.00 5.15 -12.61
C SER A 234 -7.70 5.99 -13.67
N SER A 235 -6.92 6.62 -14.55
CA SER A 235 -7.43 7.50 -15.60
C SER A 235 -7.99 6.69 -16.77
N MET A 236 -7.46 5.49 -16.99
CA MET A 236 -7.89 4.58 -18.04
C MET A 236 -8.89 3.52 -17.54
N CYS A 237 -10.07 3.44 -18.18
CA CYS A 237 -11.05 2.37 -17.91
C CYS A 237 -12.00 2.11 -19.10
N PRO A 238 -11.50 1.82 -20.32
CA PRO A 238 -12.34 1.57 -21.49
C PRO A 238 -13.11 0.25 -21.42
N THR A 239 -14.29 0.24 -22.06
CA THR A 239 -14.99 -0.99 -22.41
C THR A 239 -14.62 -1.44 -23.82
N GLN A 240 -14.13 -2.67 -23.96
CA GLN A 240 -13.85 -3.30 -25.24
C GLN A 240 -14.51 -4.68 -25.32
N SER A 241 -15.29 -4.92 -26.38
CA SER A 241 -15.99 -6.20 -26.61
C SER A 241 -16.85 -6.68 -25.43
N GLY A 242 -17.40 -5.74 -24.65
CA GLY A 242 -18.21 -6.03 -23.46
C GLY A 242 -17.41 -6.27 -22.18
N PHE A 243 -16.08 -6.19 -22.23
CA PHE A 243 -15.18 -6.27 -21.08
C PHE A 243 -14.67 -4.89 -20.71
N ILE A 244 -14.57 -4.60 -19.41
CA ILE A 244 -14.00 -3.36 -18.89
C ILE A 244 -12.53 -3.64 -18.57
N PHE A 245 -11.62 -2.81 -19.09
CA PHE A 245 -10.19 -2.86 -18.80
C PHE A 245 -9.81 -1.55 -18.15
N CYS A 246 -9.30 -1.57 -16.92
CA CYS A 246 -8.86 -0.35 -16.24
C CYS A 246 -7.37 -0.42 -15.95
N GLY A 247 -6.72 0.74 -15.93
CA GLY A 247 -5.35 0.83 -15.45
C GLY A 247 -5.31 0.45 -13.97
N PHE A 248 -4.17 -0.07 -13.53
CA PHE A 248 -3.90 -0.43 -12.15
C PHE A 248 -2.99 0.63 -11.54
N LEU A 249 -3.39 1.18 -10.39
CA LEU A 249 -2.54 2.12 -9.66
C LEU A 249 -1.77 1.35 -8.60
N ASP A 250 -0.45 1.53 -8.54
CA ASP A 250 0.38 0.87 -7.53
C ASP A 250 1.68 1.64 -7.25
N LYS A 251 2.41 1.24 -6.20
CA LYS A 251 3.66 1.82 -5.70
C LYS A 251 3.48 3.26 -5.27
N ASP A 252 2.45 3.51 -4.46
CA ASP A 252 2.21 4.83 -3.92
C ASP A 252 3.14 5.16 -2.74
N PHE A 253 3.67 6.37 -2.76
CA PHE A 253 4.45 6.92 -1.66
C PHE A 253 3.97 8.33 -1.35
N LEU A 254 3.97 8.67 -0.06
CA LEU A 254 3.51 9.95 0.43
C LEU A 254 4.68 10.86 0.81
N SER A 255 4.46 12.17 0.73
CA SER A 255 5.29 13.18 1.37
C SER A 255 4.45 14.40 1.74
N ILE A 256 4.80 15.07 2.83
CA ILE A 256 4.03 16.21 3.35
C ILE A 256 4.83 17.51 3.22
N ASP A 257 4.19 18.57 2.71
CA ASP A 257 4.61 19.96 2.95
C ASP A 257 3.87 20.49 4.19
N PRO A 258 4.51 20.44 5.37
CA PRO A 258 3.85 20.87 6.60
C PRO A 258 3.67 22.39 6.67
N ALA A 259 4.40 23.18 5.88
CA ALA A 259 4.30 24.64 5.87
C ALA A 259 3.09 25.11 5.05
N ARG A 260 2.76 24.38 3.97
CA ARG A 260 1.64 24.69 3.08
C ARG A 260 0.40 23.84 3.34
N GLY A 261 0.49 22.85 4.23
CA GLY A 261 -0.61 21.95 4.54
C GLY A 261 -1.00 21.11 3.32
N ARG A 262 0.01 20.55 2.64
CA ARG A 262 -0.17 19.70 1.46
C ARG A 262 0.39 18.31 1.72
N LEU A 263 -0.36 17.30 1.26
CA LEU A 263 0.12 15.94 1.13
C LEU A 263 0.24 15.63 -0.35
N TYR A 264 1.40 15.11 -0.74
CA TYR A 264 1.73 14.67 -2.08
C TYR A 264 1.74 13.16 -2.08
N ALA A 265 1.05 12.56 -3.03
CA ALA A 265 1.15 11.13 -3.27
C ALA A 265 1.65 10.94 -4.69
N THR A 266 2.69 10.13 -4.86
CA THR A 266 3.11 9.70 -6.19
C THR A 266 2.93 8.22 -6.31
N PHE A 267 2.45 7.79 -7.47
CA PHE A 267 2.10 6.40 -7.75
C PHE A 267 2.36 6.12 -9.22
N THR A 268 2.36 4.84 -9.58
CA THR A 268 2.48 4.38 -10.95
C THR A 268 1.10 4.01 -11.49
N GLU A 269 0.71 4.55 -12.63
CA GLU A 269 -0.44 4.05 -13.39
C GLU A 269 0.05 3.04 -14.43
N PHE A 270 -0.27 1.77 -14.20
CA PHE A 270 -0.04 0.67 -15.11
C PHE A 270 -1.21 0.53 -16.06
N VAL A 271 -0.96 0.84 -17.32
CA VAL A 271 -1.94 0.75 -18.39
C VAL A 271 -1.64 -0.47 -19.23
N PHE A 272 -2.64 -1.32 -19.41
CA PHE A 272 -2.63 -2.37 -20.41
C PHE A 272 -3.50 -1.99 -21.61
N ASN A 273 -2.92 -1.98 -22.81
CA ASN A 273 -3.70 -1.80 -24.03
C ASN A 273 -4.12 -3.18 -24.58
N PRO A 274 -5.42 -3.54 -24.52
CA PRO A 274 -5.90 -4.85 -24.97
C PRO A 274 -5.91 -5.04 -26.49
N VAL A 275 -5.71 -3.99 -27.29
CA VAL A 275 -5.58 -4.09 -28.75
C VAL A 275 -4.14 -4.43 -29.15
N THR A 276 -3.17 -3.73 -28.55
CA THR A 276 -1.76 -3.85 -28.92
C THR A 276 -0.99 -4.82 -28.01
N PHE A 277 -1.61 -5.30 -26.93
CA PHE A 277 -0.98 -6.14 -25.90
C PHE A 277 0.28 -5.52 -25.30
N THR A 278 0.28 -4.18 -25.20
CA THR A 278 1.39 -3.41 -24.64
C THR A 278 1.03 -2.89 -23.27
N GLN A 279 1.95 -3.03 -22.33
CA GLN A 279 1.88 -2.39 -21.02
C GLN A 279 2.70 -1.12 -21.03
N THR A 280 2.19 -0.06 -20.40
CA THR A 280 2.89 1.19 -20.19
C THR A 280 2.74 1.61 -18.73
N ALA A 281 3.79 2.23 -18.19
CA ALA A 281 3.80 2.73 -16.81
C ALA A 281 4.09 4.24 -16.81
N THR A 282 3.17 5.02 -16.24
CA THR A 282 3.37 6.46 -15.96
C THR A 282 3.52 6.68 -14.47
N VAL A 283 4.48 7.51 -14.08
CA VAL A 283 4.54 8.00 -12.69
C VAL A 283 3.77 9.29 -12.61
N GLU A 284 2.80 9.34 -11.72
CA GLU A 284 1.88 10.46 -11.54
C GLU A 284 1.96 11.03 -10.13
N LEU A 285 1.53 12.28 -9.98
CA LEU A 285 1.46 13.00 -8.71
C LEU A 285 0.03 13.47 -8.45
N ALA A 286 -0.49 13.12 -7.28
CA ALA A 286 -1.70 13.67 -6.68
C ALA A 286 -1.35 14.64 -5.54
N VAL A 287 -2.24 15.61 -5.29
CA VAL A 287 -2.08 16.57 -4.19
C VAL A 287 -3.34 16.65 -3.36
N CYS A 288 -3.21 16.52 -2.05
CA CYS A 288 -4.29 16.75 -1.09
C CYS A 288 -4.04 18.02 -0.28
N ASP A 289 -5.09 18.81 -0.09
CA ASP A 289 -5.16 19.82 0.97
C ASP A 289 -5.50 19.12 2.28
N ILE A 290 -4.58 19.20 3.24
CA ILE A 290 -4.74 18.62 4.57
C ILE A 290 -5.03 19.69 5.61
N GLY A 291 -5.16 20.97 5.25
CA GLY A 291 -5.49 22.06 6.17
C GLY A 291 -4.39 23.10 6.31
N THR A 292 -4.31 23.73 7.48
CA THR A 292 -3.24 24.70 7.79
C THR A 292 -2.32 24.20 8.90
N PRO A 293 -1.07 24.70 8.99
CA PRO A 293 -0.15 24.34 10.08
C PRO A 293 -0.71 24.63 11.48
N THR A 294 -1.67 25.56 11.60
CA THR A 294 -2.34 25.92 12.85
C THR A 294 -3.54 25.04 13.18
N GLY A 295 -3.85 24.02 12.38
CA GLY A 295 -5.01 23.13 12.57
C GLY A 295 -6.31 23.66 11.98
N GLY A 296 -6.26 24.68 11.13
CA GLY A 296 -7.40 25.24 10.44
C GLY A 296 -7.70 24.53 9.11
N THR A 297 -8.76 25.00 8.46
CA THR A 297 -9.17 24.56 7.13
C THR A 297 -8.30 25.20 6.05
N GLY A 298 -7.84 24.38 5.10
CA GLY A 298 -7.00 24.82 3.99
C GLY A 298 -7.82 25.43 2.85
N PRO A 299 -7.15 25.93 1.79
CA PRO A 299 -7.80 26.64 0.69
C PRO A 299 -8.87 25.84 -0.07
N ALA A 300 -8.79 24.52 -0.04
CA ALA A 300 -9.72 23.59 -0.67
C ALA A 300 -10.91 23.20 0.20
N GLY A 301 -10.90 23.60 1.48
CA GLY A 301 -11.79 23.01 2.49
C GLY A 301 -11.20 21.80 3.21
N GLY A 302 -9.97 21.38 2.89
CA GLY A 302 -9.30 20.27 3.54
C GLY A 302 -8.99 20.54 5.01
N THR A 303 -9.01 19.49 5.83
CA THR A 303 -8.55 19.51 7.23
C THR A 303 -7.73 18.26 7.53
N ALA A 304 -7.02 18.26 8.66
CA ALA A 304 -6.09 17.18 8.95
C ALA A 304 -6.77 15.81 9.07
N GLY A 305 -8.02 15.78 9.57
CA GLY A 305 -8.83 14.57 9.68
C GLY A 305 -9.80 14.33 8.50
N ALA A 306 -9.93 15.30 7.59
CA ALA A 306 -10.70 15.16 6.36
C ALA A 306 -9.98 15.91 5.21
N PRO A 307 -8.87 15.36 4.71
CA PRO A 307 -8.20 15.87 3.53
C PRO A 307 -9.12 15.99 2.32
N VAL A 308 -8.83 16.96 1.46
CA VAL A 308 -9.46 17.10 0.14
C VAL A 308 -8.39 16.90 -0.92
N CYS A 309 -8.50 15.84 -1.70
CA CYS A 309 -7.55 15.49 -2.75
C CYS A 309 -7.97 16.05 -4.11
N PHE A 310 -6.97 16.46 -4.88
CA PHE A 310 -7.11 16.97 -6.24
C PHE A 310 -6.21 16.16 -7.15
N ASN A 311 -6.79 15.35 -8.02
CA ASN A 311 -6.12 15.02 -9.26
C ASN A 311 -6.55 16.06 -10.30
N GLY A 312 -5.66 17.00 -10.64
CA GLY A 312 -5.71 17.86 -11.85
C GLY A 312 -7.03 18.53 -12.26
N VAL A 313 -7.74 19.14 -11.30
CA VAL A 313 -9.12 19.75 -11.23
C VAL A 313 -10.11 18.87 -10.45
N LEU A 314 -11.28 19.39 -10.02
CA LEU A 314 -12.25 18.68 -9.16
C LEU A 314 -12.83 17.42 -9.85
N GLY A 315 -12.08 16.32 -9.83
CA GLY A 315 -12.54 15.00 -10.26
C GLY A 315 -13.45 14.33 -9.24
N SER A 316 -14.04 13.21 -9.64
CA SER A 316 -14.73 12.28 -8.74
C SER A 316 -14.16 10.87 -8.92
N GLN A 317 -14.59 9.92 -8.08
CA GLN A 317 -14.22 8.51 -8.24
C GLN A 317 -14.58 7.99 -9.64
N THR A 318 -15.76 8.35 -10.15
CA THR A 318 -16.29 7.91 -11.45
C THR A 318 -15.85 8.77 -12.64
N HIS A 319 -15.37 9.98 -12.37
CA HIS A 319 -14.86 10.93 -13.36
C HIS A 319 -13.52 11.48 -12.86
N PRO A 320 -12.44 10.67 -12.90
CA PRO A 320 -11.14 11.12 -12.47
C PRO A 320 -10.74 12.34 -13.29
N ALA A 321 -10.21 13.33 -12.60
CA ALA A 321 -9.54 14.42 -13.27
C ALA A 321 -8.07 14.02 -13.51
N PRO A 322 -7.37 14.68 -14.46
CA PRO A 322 -5.98 14.37 -14.80
C PRO A 322 -5.07 14.37 -13.57
N PRO A 323 -3.88 13.74 -13.60
CA PRO A 323 -2.91 13.93 -12.51
C PRO A 323 -2.51 15.41 -12.37
N SER A 324 -2.09 15.83 -11.16
CA SER A 324 -1.53 17.17 -10.98
C SER A 324 -0.23 17.35 -11.77
N LEU A 325 0.55 16.28 -11.94
CA LEU A 325 1.74 16.24 -12.77
C LEU A 325 1.99 14.79 -13.23
N VAL A 326 2.34 14.61 -14.51
CA VAL A 326 2.99 13.37 -14.98
C VAL A 326 4.49 13.56 -14.78
N VAL A 327 5.05 12.82 -13.82
CA VAL A 327 6.45 12.89 -13.42
C VAL A 327 7.34 12.15 -14.41
N ALA A 328 6.91 10.95 -14.82
CA ALA A 328 7.60 10.13 -15.81
C ALA A 328 6.60 9.59 -16.82
N THR A 329 6.85 9.82 -18.10
CA THR A 329 6.09 9.25 -19.21
C THR A 329 6.53 7.80 -19.47
N PRO A 330 5.73 6.98 -20.19
CA PRO A 330 6.14 5.63 -20.53
C PRO A 330 7.51 5.61 -21.22
N ASP A 331 8.37 4.67 -20.84
CA ASP A 331 9.67 4.54 -21.48
C ASP A 331 9.51 4.07 -22.93
N ALA A 332 10.23 4.70 -23.84
CA ALA A 332 10.14 4.41 -25.27
C ALA A 332 10.61 2.98 -25.65
N ASN A 333 11.38 2.33 -24.77
CA ASN A 333 11.88 0.97 -24.95
C ASN A 333 11.04 -0.07 -24.20
N GLY A 334 9.96 0.35 -23.54
CA GLY A 334 9.08 -0.54 -22.78
C GLY A 334 9.61 -0.93 -21.40
N CYS A 335 10.63 -0.25 -20.89
CA CYS A 335 11.04 -0.36 -19.49
C CYS A 335 9.92 0.13 -18.56
N GLU A 336 9.77 -0.55 -17.43
CA GLU A 336 8.76 -0.21 -16.44
C GLU A 336 9.28 0.94 -15.59
N ASN A 337 8.49 2.01 -15.46
CA ASN A 337 8.79 3.05 -14.47
C ASN A 337 8.18 2.60 -13.15
N GLU A 338 9.01 2.29 -12.16
CA GLU A 338 8.57 1.85 -10.83
C GLU A 338 9.16 2.70 -9.70
N GLY A 339 8.54 2.61 -8.52
CA GLY A 339 9.02 3.24 -7.29
C GLY A 339 8.98 4.76 -7.39
N ALA A 340 7.86 5.37 -7.03
CA ALA A 340 7.67 6.81 -7.18
C ALA A 340 7.83 7.50 -5.82
N TYR A 341 9.05 7.88 -5.42
CA TYR A 341 9.34 8.39 -4.07
C TYR A 341 9.35 9.92 -4.03
N PRO A 342 8.33 10.58 -3.46
CA PRO A 342 8.27 12.03 -3.41
C PRO A 342 9.04 12.57 -2.21
N ALA A 343 9.59 13.77 -2.35
CA ALA A 343 10.18 14.55 -1.28
C ALA A 343 9.88 16.03 -1.50
N VAL A 344 9.69 16.78 -0.42
CA VAL A 344 9.36 18.21 -0.48
C VAL A 344 10.51 19.05 0.09
N ASP A 345 10.92 20.09 -0.65
CA ASP A 345 11.64 21.21 -0.03
C ASP A 345 10.63 22.13 0.65
N VAL A 346 10.51 22.01 1.97
CA VAL A 346 9.54 22.77 2.77
C VAL A 346 9.71 24.29 2.65
N LYS A 347 10.90 24.79 2.31
CA LYS A 347 11.14 26.23 2.15
C LYS A 347 10.52 26.74 0.87
N THR A 348 10.79 26.07 -0.25
CA THR A 348 10.34 26.53 -1.57
C THR A 348 8.94 26.02 -1.91
N GLY A 349 8.57 24.85 -1.40
CA GLY A 349 7.37 24.10 -1.79
C GLY A 349 7.60 23.25 -3.03
N ASP A 350 8.84 23.10 -3.47
CA ASP A 350 9.17 22.24 -4.60
C ASP A 350 9.03 20.78 -4.22
N VAL A 351 8.50 19.98 -5.14
CA VAL A 351 8.34 18.54 -4.99
C VAL A 351 9.30 17.85 -5.95
N TYR A 352 10.12 16.95 -5.41
CA TYR A 352 11.04 16.11 -6.14
C TYR A 352 10.52 14.69 -6.10
N VAL A 353 10.61 13.96 -7.20
CA VAL A 353 10.17 12.57 -7.27
C VAL A 353 11.29 11.75 -7.87
N ALA A 354 11.80 10.79 -7.12
CA ALA A 354 12.73 9.79 -7.63
C ALA A 354 11.94 8.61 -8.19
N CYS A 355 12.37 8.10 -9.35
CA CYS A 355 11.81 6.88 -9.94
C CYS A 355 12.88 5.94 -10.48
N HIS A 356 12.59 4.65 -10.46
CA HIS A 356 13.40 3.60 -11.06
C HIS A 356 12.86 3.24 -12.44
N ARG A 357 13.76 2.82 -13.32
CA ARG A 357 13.41 2.18 -14.60
C ARG A 357 13.97 0.78 -14.60
N LEU A 358 13.12 -0.20 -14.85
CA LEU A 358 13.48 -1.63 -14.89
C LEU A 358 13.52 -2.17 -16.32
#